data_AF-A0A1N6NHB9-F1
#
_entry.id   AF-A0A1N6NHB9-F1
#
_cell.length_a   1.000
_cell.length_b   1.000
_cell.length_c   1.000
_cell.angle_alpha   90.00
_cell.angle_beta   90.00
_cell.angle_gamma   90.00
#
_symmetry.space_group_name_H-M   'P 1'
#
loop_
_entity.id
_entity.type
_entity.pdbx_description
1 polymer ?
#
loop_
_entity_poly.entity_id
_entity_poly.type
_entity_poly.pdbx_seq_one_letter_code
_entity_poly.pdbx_strand_id
1 'polypeptide(L)'
;MDVRTEITRLSLGASGTMVLDRALGVEVIGHKGCVWLTQHGDSRDVVLGPGQSFTLGNASDVVITSVRGAEFILRSSPCTAPAPRGWLQRFAGWFDARARSRACAAQGGRVSLHRVA
;
A
#
# COMPACT_ATOMS: atom_id res chain seq x y z
N MET A 1 -25.41 6.29 -3.90
CA MET A 1 -24.24 6.11 -3.03
C MET A 1 -23.23 5.32 -3.85
N ASP A 2 -22.48 6.00 -4.72
CA ASP A 2 -21.58 5.35 -5.68
C ASP A 2 -20.17 5.27 -5.12
N VAL A 3 -19.82 4.12 -4.55
CA VAL A 3 -18.44 3.82 -4.18
C VAL A 3 -17.74 3.34 -5.45
N ARG A 4 -17.11 4.25 -6.18
CA ARG A 4 -16.23 3.90 -7.32
C ARG A 4 -14.92 3.38 -6.77
N THR A 5 -14.89 2.08 -6.46
CA THR A 5 -13.64 1.39 -6.13
C THR A 5 -12.87 1.15 -7.43
N GLU A 6 -11.74 1.81 -7.61
CA GLU A 6 -10.87 1.55 -8.76
C GLU A 6 -9.92 0.41 -8.41
N ILE A 7 -9.89 -0.63 -9.26
CA ILE A 7 -9.00 -1.78 -9.11
C ILE A 7 -8.05 -1.78 -10.31
N THR A 8 -6.76 -1.65 -10.05
CA THR A 8 -5.71 -1.63 -11.07
C THR A 8 -4.73 -2.75 -10.81
N ARG A 9 -4.52 -3.64 -11.80
CA ARG A 9 -3.48 -4.67 -11.72
C ARG A 9 -2.18 -4.14 -12.32
N LEU A 10 -1.09 -4.31 -11.60
CA LEU A 10 0.24 -3.83 -11.99
C LEU A 10 1.25 -4.97 -11.92
N SER A 11 2.26 -4.86 -12.78
CA SER A 11 3.37 -5.81 -12.86
C SER A 11 4.69 -5.07 -12.87
N LEU A 12 5.62 -5.53 -12.04
CA LEU A 12 7.01 -5.09 -12.00
C LEU A 12 7.91 -6.24 -12.44
N GLY A 13 8.89 -5.92 -13.29
CA GLY A 13 9.97 -6.85 -13.62
C GLY A 13 10.96 -7.00 -12.47
N ALA A 14 11.98 -7.83 -12.67
CA ALA A 14 13.09 -7.94 -11.72
C ALA A 14 13.80 -6.58 -11.56
N SER A 15 14.12 -6.21 -10.32
CA SER A 15 14.62 -4.88 -9.93
C SER A 15 13.71 -3.70 -10.32
N GLY A 16 12.45 -3.96 -10.69
CA GLY A 16 11.52 -2.92 -11.11
C GLY A 16 11.08 -2.04 -9.95
N THR A 17 10.97 -0.74 -10.20
CA THR A 17 10.55 0.27 -9.23
C THR A 17 9.40 1.11 -9.78
N MET A 18 8.46 1.47 -8.91
CA MET A 18 7.35 2.36 -9.20
C MET A 18 7.08 3.26 -8.01
N VAL A 19 6.65 4.49 -8.29
CA VAL A 19 6.25 5.44 -7.26
C VAL A 19 4.74 5.65 -7.33
N LEU A 20 4.13 5.66 -6.15
CA LEU A 20 2.73 5.94 -5.93
C LEU A 20 2.62 7.28 -5.20
N ASP A 21 2.10 8.30 -5.88
CA ASP A 21 2.00 9.64 -5.32
C ASP A 21 0.70 9.78 -4.51
N ARG A 22 0.79 10.41 -3.33
CA ARG A 22 -0.37 10.69 -2.46
C ARG A 22 -1.29 9.49 -2.20
N ALA A 23 -0.70 8.38 -1.79
CA ALA A 23 -1.33 7.07 -1.79
C ALA A 23 -2.35 6.79 -0.65
N LEU A 24 -2.94 7.82 -0.04
CA LEU A 24 -3.83 7.65 1.12
C LEU A 24 -5.06 6.79 0.77
N GLY A 25 -5.30 5.75 1.56
CA GLY A 25 -6.47 4.88 1.42
C GLY A 25 -6.36 3.86 0.29
N VAL A 26 -5.22 3.79 -0.41
CA VAL A 26 -4.94 2.74 -1.39
C VAL A 26 -4.56 1.46 -0.65
N GLU A 27 -5.26 0.37 -0.97
CA GLU A 27 -4.87 -0.98 -0.56
C GLU A 27 -3.97 -1.60 -1.64
N VAL A 28 -2.77 -2.01 -1.25
CA VAL A 28 -1.84 -2.78 -2.08
C VAL A 28 -2.02 -4.26 -1.74
N ILE A 29 -2.30 -5.10 -2.74
CA ILE A 29 -2.55 -6.53 -2.56
C ILE A 29 -1.53 -7.31 -3.40
N GLY A 30 -0.68 -8.10 -2.75
CA GLY A 30 0.26 -8.99 -3.43
C GLY A 30 -0.47 -10.13 -4.14
N HIS A 31 -0.16 -10.36 -5.41
CA HIS A 31 -0.77 -11.43 -6.21
C HIS A 31 0.23 -12.53 -6.57
N LYS A 32 1.41 -12.15 -7.10
CA LYS A 32 2.52 -13.07 -7.38
C LYS A 32 3.86 -12.39 -7.09
N GLY A 33 4.86 -13.19 -6.71
CA GLY A 33 6.15 -12.64 -6.28
C GLY A 33 6.02 -11.81 -5.00
N CYS A 34 7.04 -11.01 -4.71
CA CYS A 34 7.07 -10.13 -3.55
C CYS A 34 7.35 -8.68 -3.98
N VAL A 35 6.66 -7.75 -3.31
CA VAL A 35 6.94 -6.31 -3.40
C VAL A 35 7.38 -5.76 -2.06
N TRP A 36 8.29 -4.79 -2.08
CA TRP A 36 8.66 -3.97 -0.93
C TRP A 36 8.02 -2.60 -1.08
N LEU A 37 7.37 -2.14 -0.02
CA LEU A 37 6.76 -0.83 0.08
C LEU A 37 7.58 0.01 1.05
N THR A 38 8.12 1.11 0.58
CA THR A 38 8.84 2.09 1.39
C THR A 38 8.05 3.40 1.33
N GLN A 39 7.55 3.86 2.47
CA GLN A 39 6.73 5.05 2.55
C GLN A 39 7.52 6.24 3.09
N HIS A 40 7.46 7.38 2.41
CA HIS A 40 8.12 8.59 2.88
C HIS A 40 7.53 9.01 4.25
N GLY A 41 8.42 9.23 5.22
CA GLY A 41 8.06 9.59 6.60
C GLY A 41 7.65 8.41 7.49
N ASP A 42 7.64 7.17 6.97
CA ASP A 42 7.57 5.94 7.78
C ASP A 42 8.94 5.26 7.75
N SER A 43 9.46 4.88 8.90
CA SER A 43 10.78 4.21 9.00
C SER A 43 10.70 2.71 8.71
N ARG A 44 9.50 2.19 8.45
CA ARG A 44 9.25 0.76 8.23
C ARG A 44 9.04 0.51 6.75
N ASP A 45 9.69 -0.55 6.27
CA ASP A 45 9.33 -1.16 5.01
C ASP A 45 8.29 -2.26 5.23
N VAL A 46 7.38 -2.40 4.27
CA VAL A 46 6.37 -3.48 4.26
C VAL A 46 6.66 -4.40 3.09
N VAL A 47 6.84 -5.68 3.38
CA VAL A 47 7.01 -6.71 2.34
C VAL A 47 5.68 -7.43 2.16
N LEU A 48 5.16 -7.45 0.93
CA LEU A 48 3.95 -8.18 0.58
C LEU A 48 4.27 -9.32 -0.38
N GLY A 49 3.99 -10.54 0.06
CA GLY A 49 3.91 -11.72 -0.78
C GLY A 49 2.49 -12.00 -1.29
N PRO A 50 2.28 -13.12 -1.99
CA PRO A 50 0.99 -13.51 -2.55
C PRO A 50 -0.10 -13.62 -1.47
N GLY A 51 -1.25 -12.99 -1.71
CA GLY A 51 -2.41 -13.02 -0.81
C GLY A 51 -2.34 -12.07 0.39
N GLN A 52 -1.21 -11.38 0.58
CA GLN A 52 -1.08 -10.36 1.62
C GLN A 52 -1.51 -8.99 1.09
N SER A 53 -2.09 -8.16 1.95
CA SER A 53 -2.41 -6.78 1.60
C SER A 53 -2.00 -5.78 2.69
N PHE A 54 -1.83 -4.53 2.28
CA PHE A 54 -1.53 -3.41 3.16
C PHE A 54 -2.25 -2.15 2.68
N THR A 55 -2.94 -1.47 3.60
CA THR A 55 -3.60 -0.19 3.32
C THR A 55 -2.69 0.96 3.72
N LEU A 56 -2.43 1.85 2.77
CA LEU A 56 -1.59 3.03 2.96
C LEU A 56 -2.36 4.09 3.77
N GLY A 57 -1.93 4.29 5.02
CA GLY A 57 -2.61 5.15 5.99
C GLY A 57 -2.22 6.63 5.94
N ASN A 58 -1.15 6.98 5.22
CA ASN A 58 -0.66 8.36 5.11
C ASN A 58 -0.67 8.81 3.63
N ALA A 59 -0.86 10.11 3.40
CA ALA A 59 -0.88 10.73 2.07
C ALA A 59 0.52 11.03 1.51
N SER A 60 1.54 10.30 1.95
CA SER A 60 2.92 10.44 1.46
C SER A 60 3.18 9.53 0.25
N ASP A 61 4.28 9.80 -0.44
CA ASP A 61 4.71 9.02 -1.58
C ASP A 61 5.23 7.65 -1.11
N VAL A 62 4.91 6.63 -1.89
CA VAL A 62 5.29 5.24 -1.60
C VAL A 62 6.06 4.69 -2.78
N VAL A 63 7.26 4.21 -2.50
CA VAL A 63 8.08 3.49 -3.46
C VAL A 63 7.75 2.01 -3.36
N ILE A 64 7.37 1.41 -4.48
CA ILE A 64 7.11 -0.01 -4.63
C ILE A 64 8.23 -0.61 -5.46
N THR A 65 8.97 -1.54 -4.88
CA THR A 65 10.06 -2.24 -5.59
C THR A 65 9.82 -3.74 -5.62
N SER A 66 10.38 -4.41 -6.62
CA SER A 66 10.44 -5.87 -6.65
C SER A 66 11.84 -6.34 -7.03
N VAL A 67 12.38 -7.30 -6.28
CA VAL A 67 13.71 -7.87 -6.56
C VAL A 67 13.65 -8.86 -7.73
N ARG A 68 12.69 -9.78 -7.71
CA ARG A 68 12.58 -10.88 -8.70
C ARG A 68 11.42 -10.72 -9.69
N GLY A 69 10.71 -9.61 -9.61
CA GLY A 69 9.46 -9.38 -10.32
C GLY A 69 8.25 -9.80 -9.49
N ALA A 70 7.15 -9.06 -9.68
CA ALA A 70 5.93 -9.25 -8.94
C ALA A 70 4.71 -8.74 -9.70
N GLU A 71 3.56 -9.36 -9.41
CA GLU A 71 2.24 -8.88 -9.79
C GLU A 71 1.50 -8.48 -8.51
N PHE A 72 0.86 -7.32 -8.52
CA PHE A 72 0.07 -6.83 -7.40
C PHE A 72 -1.13 -6.03 -7.92
N ILE A 73 -2.07 -5.78 -7.01
CA ILE A 73 -3.30 -5.06 -7.29
C ILE A 73 -3.31 -3.83 -6.39
N LEU A 74 -3.65 -2.68 -6.97
CA LEU A 74 -4.03 -1.49 -6.23
C LEU A 74 -5.54 -1.41 -6.19
N ARG A 75 -6.09 -1.19 -5.01
CA ARG A 75 -7.51 -0.93 -4.80
C ARG A 75 -7.66 0.41 -4.10
N SER A 76 -8.17 1.39 -4.82
CA SER A 76 -8.53 2.69 -4.26
C SER A 76 -9.91 2.58 -3.62
N SER A 77 -10.00 2.72 -2.30
CA SER A 77 -11.27 2.88 -1.61
C SER A 77 -11.41 4.34 -1.17
N PRO A 78 -12.57 5.00 -1.36
CA PRO A 78 -12.79 6.31 -0.77
C PRO A 78 -12.60 6.17 0.73
N CYS A 79 -11.66 6.96 1.27
CA CYS A 79 -11.21 6.85 2.65
C CYS A 79 -12.40 7.05 3.60
N THR A 80 -13.02 5.95 3.99
CA THR A 80 -13.92 5.91 5.15
C THR A 80 -13.01 5.54 6.29
N ALA A 81 -12.74 6.50 7.18
CA ALA A 81 -11.79 6.34 8.29
C ALA A 81 -11.93 4.94 8.92
N PRO A 82 -10.91 4.08 8.83
CA PRO A 82 -11.01 2.73 9.37
C PRO A 82 -11.01 2.80 10.91
N ALA A 83 -11.98 2.14 11.54
CA ALA A 83 -11.92 1.84 12.97
C ALA A 83 -10.62 1.06 13.26
N PRO A 84 -9.94 1.31 14.41
CA PRO A 84 -8.67 0.66 14.72
C PRO A 84 -8.91 -0.84 14.94
N ARG A 85 -8.70 -1.65 13.90
CA ARG A 85 -8.71 -3.11 13.99
C ARG A 85 -7.28 -3.58 14.18
N GLY A 86 -6.99 -3.99 15.41
CA GLY A 86 -5.69 -4.47 15.87
C GLY A 86 -5.16 -5.61 15.00
N TRP A 87 -4.14 -5.28 14.23
CA TRP A 87 -3.27 -6.16 13.45
C TRP A 87 -2.46 -7.19 14.27
N LEU A 88 -2.58 -7.17 15.60
CA LEU A 88 -1.70 -7.92 16.51
C LEU A 88 -2.06 -9.39 16.78
N GLN A 89 -3.12 -9.97 16.19
CA GLN A 89 -3.56 -11.31 16.64
C GLN A 89 -3.21 -12.52 15.76
N ARG A 90 -2.61 -12.37 14.58
CA ARG A 90 -2.27 -13.56 13.76
C ARG A 90 -0.87 -13.65 13.16
N PHE A 91 -0.04 -12.61 13.26
CA PHE A 91 1.39 -12.65 12.90
C PHE A 91 2.27 -11.92 13.93
N ALA A 92 1.90 -12.01 15.21
CA ALA A 92 2.67 -11.52 16.36
C ALA A 92 3.93 -12.35 16.63
N GLY A 93 4.70 -12.62 15.58
CA GLY A 93 6.04 -13.14 15.71
C GLY A 93 7.05 -12.03 15.98
N TRP A 94 7.19 -11.04 15.08
CA TRP A 94 8.47 -10.32 14.99
C TRP A 94 8.43 -8.80 14.80
N PHE A 95 7.30 -8.16 14.46
CA PHE A 95 7.30 -6.70 14.32
C PHE A 95 5.95 -6.08 14.65
N ASP A 96 5.83 -5.53 15.86
CA ASP A 96 4.79 -4.57 16.17
C ASP A 96 5.32 -3.45 17.07
N ALA A 97 5.14 -2.20 16.65
CA ALA A 97 5.09 -1.05 17.53
C ALA A 97 4.53 0.19 16.83
N ARG A 98 3.45 0.72 17.42
CA ARG A 98 2.98 2.12 17.42
C ARG A 98 2.27 2.66 16.17
N ALA A 99 0.98 2.35 16.11
CA ALA A 99 -0.01 3.19 15.42
C ALA A 99 -0.17 4.53 16.15
N ARG A 100 0.30 5.64 15.56
CA ARG A 100 -0.11 7.01 15.94
C ARG A 100 -1.09 7.54 14.91
N SER A 101 -2.34 7.63 15.31
CA SER A 101 -3.45 8.16 14.53
C SER A 101 -3.22 9.62 14.16
N ARG A 102 -3.26 9.93 12.85
CA ARG A 102 -3.69 11.24 12.35
C ARG A 102 -4.86 10.98 11.42
N ALA A 103 -5.96 11.66 11.68
CA ALA A 103 -7.22 11.51 10.96
C ALA A 103 -7.01 11.71 9.45
N CYS A 104 -7.54 10.78 8.66
CA CYS A 104 -7.52 10.86 7.21
C CYS A 104 -8.49 11.96 6.78
N ALA A 105 -7.98 13.01 6.13
CA ALA A 105 -8.82 13.89 5.34
C ALA A 105 -9.22 13.13 4.06
N ALA A 106 -10.51 12.98 3.84
CA ALA A 106 -11.07 12.36 2.64
C ALA A 106 -10.80 13.25 1.42
N GLN A 107 -9.66 13.05 0.77
CA GLN A 107 -9.40 13.62 -0.54
C GLN A 107 -9.56 12.48 -1.55
N GLY A 108 -10.59 12.57 -2.40
CA GLY A 108 -10.77 11.72 -3.59
C GLY A 108 -9.69 12.02 -4.63
N GLY A 109 -8.44 11.78 -4.26
CA GLY A 109 -7.25 12.02 -5.06
C GLY A 109 -7.13 10.93 -6.11
N ARG A 110 -7.05 11.37 -7.37
CA ARG A 110 -6.55 10.54 -8.46
C ARG A 110 -5.10 10.21 -8.12
N VAL A 111 -4.81 8.92 -7.96
CA VAL A 111 -3.47 8.46 -7.60
C VAL A 111 -2.63 8.42 -8.87
N SER A 112 -1.52 9.17 -8.86
CA SER A 112 -0.57 9.18 -9.97
C SER A 112 0.44 8.05 -9.78
N LEU A 113 0.77 7.40 -10.88
CA LEU A 113 1.67 6.25 -10.94
C LEU A 113 2.72 6.54 -11.99
N HIS A 114 3.99 6.49 -11.59
CA HIS A 114 5.11 6.62 -12.52
C HIS A 114 6.10 5.47 -12.30
N ARG A 115 6.47 4.79 -13.40
CA ARG A 115 7.52 3.77 -13.39
C ARG A 115 8.88 4.48 -13.43
N VAL A 116 9.78 4.07 -12.56
CA VAL A 116 11.19 4.48 -12.62
C VAL A 116 11.91 3.43 -13.46
N ALA A 117 12.51 3.86 -14.56
CA ALA A 117 13.24 3.02 -15.50
C ALA A 117 14.56 2.54 -14.92
#